data_AF-A0AAV0K1Z6-F1
#
_entry.id   AF-A0AAV0K1Z6-F1
#
_cell.length_a   1.000
_cell.length_b   1.000
_cell.length_c   1.000
_cell.angle_alpha   90.00
_cell.angle_beta   90.00
_cell.angle_gamma   90.00
#
_symmetry.space_group_name_H-M   'P 1'
#
loop_
_entity.id
_entity.type
_entity.pdbx_description
1 polymer ?
#
loop_
_entity_poly.entity_id
_entity_poly.type
_entity_poly.pdbx_seq_one_letter_code
_entity_poly.pdbx_strand_id
1 'polypeptide(L)'
;MIFPPKFRHLSISMELLVKLVRTFGTVIYSTISASTTIGVDIEAERRMERCNLCFVELEKVKRCLPSLARRGGSVGKSAQELNLALQEVS
;
A
#
# COMPACT_ATOMS: atom_id res chain seq x y z
N MET A 1 -0.25 6.26 28.88
CA MET A 1 -1.26 6.04 27.82
C MET A 1 -1.19 4.58 27.38
N ILE A 2 -2.09 3.73 27.87
CA ILE A 2 -2.12 2.30 27.52
C ILE A 2 -3.26 2.11 26.52
N PHE A 3 -2.93 2.05 25.23
CA PHE A 3 -3.91 1.74 24.20
C PHE A 3 -4.40 0.29 24.35
N PRO A 4 -5.71 0.02 24.13
CA PRO A 4 -6.26 -1.33 24.17
C PRO A 4 -5.53 -2.27 23.19
N PRO A 5 -5.44 -3.59 23.47
CA PRO A 5 -4.71 -4.55 22.65
C PRO A 5 -5.12 -4.55 21.16
N LYS A 6 -6.37 -4.21 20.84
CA LYS A 6 -6.87 -4.10 19.45
C LYS A 6 -6.21 -2.97 18.63
N PHE A 7 -5.75 -1.91 19.28
CA PHE A 7 -5.10 -0.78 18.59
C PHE A 7 -3.63 -1.04 18.26
N ARG A 8 -2.97 -1.93 19.02
CA ARG A 8 -1.56 -2.30 18.75
C ARG A 8 -1.42 -2.99 17.40
N HIS A 9 -2.25 -3.99 17.12
CA HIS A 9 -2.23 -4.68 15.83
C HIS A 9 -2.50 -3.72 14.68
N LEU A 10 -3.49 -2.84 14.81
CA LEU A 10 -3.81 -1.86 13.77
C LEU A 10 -2.68 -0.84 13.53
N SER A 11 -2.03 -0.36 14.59
CA SER A 11 -0.87 0.55 14.47
C SER A 11 0.28 -0.12 13.74
N ILE A 12 0.64 -1.34 14.15
CA ILE A 12 1.73 -2.12 13.53
C ILE A 12 1.41 -2.43 12.06
N SER A 13 0.17 -2.84 11.76
CA SER A 13 -0.25 -3.10 10.39
C SER A 13 -0.17 -1.84 9.52
N MET A 14 -0.57 -0.67 10.04
CA MET A 14 -0.44 0.58 9.29
C MET A 14 1.01 0.97 9.06
N GLU A 15 1.87 0.86 10.08
CA GLU A 15 3.31 1.12 9.92
C GLU A 15 3.95 0.18 8.89
N LEU A 16 3.54 -1.09 8.85
CA LEU A 16 3.99 -2.04 7.85
C LEU A 16 3.53 -1.65 6.44
N LEU A 17 2.26 -1.24 6.28
CA LEU A 17 1.74 -0.79 5.00
C LEU A 17 2.47 0.46 4.49
N VAL A 18 2.77 1.42 5.37
CA VAL A 18 3.59 2.60 5.03
C VAL A 18 4.95 2.18 4.48
N LYS A 19 5.64 1.26 5.16
CA LYS A 19 6.94 0.73 4.69
C LYS A 19 6.81 -0.01 3.37
N LEU A 20 5.76 -0.83 3.20
CA LEU A 20 5.50 -1.56 1.96
C LEU A 20 5.36 -0.60 0.77
N VAL A 21 4.54 0.44 0.90
CA VAL A 21 4.33 1.43 -0.17
C VAL A 21 5.58 2.25 -0.43
N ARG A 22 6.31 2.69 0.61
CA ARG A 22 7.56 3.43 0.40
C ARG A 22 8.65 2.59 -0.29
N THR A 23 8.72 1.30 -0.01
CA THR A 23 9.75 0.41 -0.60
C THR A 23 9.36 -0.12 -1.98
N PHE A 24 8.11 -0.53 -2.16
CA PHE A 24 7.65 -1.25 -3.36
C PHE A 24 6.62 -0.49 -4.19
N GLY A 25 6.09 0.64 -3.70
CA GLY A 25 5.05 1.40 -4.39
C GLY A 25 5.47 1.81 -5.79
N THR A 26 6.65 2.42 -5.95
CA THR A 26 7.17 2.79 -7.28
C THR A 26 7.27 1.58 -8.20
N VAL A 27 7.74 0.44 -7.70
CA VAL A 27 7.87 -0.80 -8.49
C VAL A 27 6.51 -1.30 -8.93
N ILE A 28 5.53 -1.35 -8.02
CA ILE A 28 4.18 -1.82 -8.30
C ILE A 28 3.51 -0.92 -9.34
N TYR A 29 3.38 0.38 -9.05
CA TYR A 29 2.67 1.32 -9.92
C TYR A 29 3.37 1.51 -11.28
N SER A 30 4.70 1.51 -11.33
CA SER A 30 5.44 1.57 -12.60
C SER A 30 5.28 0.29 -13.42
N THR A 31 5.27 -0.88 -12.78
CA THR A 31 5.07 -2.17 -13.48
C THR A 31 3.66 -2.27 -14.07
N ILE A 32 2.64 -1.72 -13.38
CA ILE A 32 1.25 -1.68 -13.88
C ILE A 32 1.06 -0.62 -14.96
N SER A 33 1.75 0.51 -14.85
CA SER A 33 1.68 1.60 -15.84
C SER A 33 2.51 1.30 -17.09
N ALA A 34 3.53 0.45 -16.98
CA ALA A 34 4.29 -0.02 -18.12
C ALA A 34 3.37 -0.82 -19.06
N SER A 35 3.43 -0.51 -20.35
CA SER A 35 2.70 -1.26 -21.38
C SER A 35 3.07 -2.74 -21.27
N THR A 36 2.06 -3.61 -21.27
CA THR A 36 2.23 -5.06 -21.24
C THR A 36 3.16 -5.49 -22.37
N THR A 37 4.33 -6.02 -22.02
CA THR A 37 5.22 -6.64 -23.01
C THR A 37 4.59 -7.97 -23.41
N ILE A 38 3.71 -7.96 -24.41
CA ILE A 38 3.14 -9.19 -24.97
C ILE A 38 4.28 -9.92 -25.70
N GLY A 39 4.87 -10.94 -25.09
CA GLY A 39 6.02 -11.66 -25.65
C GLY A 39 6.62 -12.70 -24.71
N VAL A 40 7.63 -13.43 -25.19
CA VAL A 40 8.27 -14.63 -24.60
C VAL A 40 8.90 -14.44 -23.20
N ASP A 41 8.77 -13.26 -22.58
CA ASP A 41 9.33 -12.96 -21.26
C ASP A 41 8.37 -13.38 -20.13
N ILE A 42 8.37 -14.68 -19.85
CA ILE A 42 7.55 -15.30 -18.80
C ILE A 42 7.86 -14.69 -17.41
N GLU A 43 9.10 -14.26 -17.16
CA GLU A 43 9.48 -13.66 -15.87
C GLU A 43 8.86 -12.27 -15.71
N ALA A 44 8.86 -11.45 -16.76
CA ALA A 44 8.18 -10.15 -16.76
C ALA A 44 6.65 -10.30 -16.60
N GLU A 45 6.04 -11.29 -17.24
CA GLU A 45 4.61 -11.59 -17.07
C GLU A 45 4.28 -12.00 -15.62
N ARG A 46 5.09 -12.86 -14.99
CA ARG A 46 4.92 -13.27 -13.59
C ARG A 46 5.09 -12.11 -12.63
N ARG A 47 6.04 -11.22 -12.90
CA ARG A 47 6.23 -10.00 -12.11
C ARG A 47 5.01 -9.09 -12.22
N MET A 48 4.47 -8.91 -13.42
CA MET A 48 3.27 -8.11 -13.64
C MET A 48 2.06 -8.71 -12.91
N GLU A 49 1.86 -10.02 -12.98
CA GLU A 49 0.80 -10.74 -12.26
C GLU A 49 0.89 -10.49 -10.74
N ARG A 50 2.09 -10.62 -10.16
CA ARG A 50 2.33 -10.36 -8.73
C ARG A 50 2.08 -8.89 -8.36
N CYS A 51 2.60 -7.94 -9.16
CA CYS A 51 2.38 -6.51 -8.93
C CYS A 51 0.89 -6.15 -9.05
N ASN A 52 0.15 -6.80 -9.95
CA ASN A 52 -1.27 -6.57 -10.14
C ASN A 52 -2.09 -6.98 -8.92
N LEU A 53 -1.78 -8.14 -8.33
CA LEU A 53 -2.38 -8.56 -7.06
C LEU A 53 -2.09 -7.55 -5.94
N CYS A 54 -0.84 -7.11 -5.81
CA CYS A 54 -0.49 -6.08 -4.83
C CYS A 54 -1.23 -4.76 -5.07
N PHE A 55 -1.33 -4.31 -6.31
CA PHE A 55 -2.04 -3.09 -6.69
C PHE A 55 -3.52 -3.15 -6.30
N VAL A 56 -4.21 -4.25 -6.61
CA VAL A 56 -5.63 -4.43 -6.25
C VAL A 56 -5.85 -4.36 -4.74
N GLU A 57 -4.97 -4.97 -3.95
CA GLU A 57 -5.05 -4.90 -2.48
C GLU A 57 -4.71 -3.49 -1.96
N LEU A 58 -3.72 -2.81 -2.54
CA LEU A 58 -3.41 -1.42 -2.20
C LEU A 58 -4.58 -0.47 -2.49
N GLU A 59 -5.29 -0.64 -3.60
CA GLU A 59 -6.47 0.17 -3.92
C GLU A 59 -7.63 -0.09 -2.94
N LYS A 60 -7.78 -1.33 -2.43
CA LYS A 60 -8.72 -1.61 -1.32
C LYS A 60 -8.31 -0.88 -0.04
N VAL A 61 -7.02 -0.89 0.31
CA VAL A 61 -6.51 -0.15 1.48
C VAL A 61 -6.75 1.35 1.32
N LYS A 62 -6.49 1.92 0.14
CA LYS A 62 -6.72 3.33 -0.19
C LYS A 62 -8.17 3.75 0.05
N ARG A 63 -9.14 2.91 -0.29
CA ARG A 63 -10.57 3.15 0.01
C ARG A 63 -10.88 3.16 1.50
N CYS A 64 -10.16 2.38 2.31
CA CYS A 64 -10.35 2.34 3.76
C CYS A 64 -9.66 3.50 4.50
N LEU A 65 -8.64 4.13 3.90
CA LEU A 65 -7.82 5.17 4.52
C LEU A 65 -8.59 6.37 5.09
N PRO A 66 -9.59 6.96 4.41
CA PRO A 66 -10.31 8.10 4.96
C PRO A 66 -11.00 7.79 6.29
N SER A 67 -11.47 6.55 6.48
CA SER A 67 -12.09 6.14 7.73
C SER A 67 -11.08 6.01 8.88
N LEU A 68 -9.84 5.64 8.56
CA LEU A 68 -8.75 5.46 9.51
C LEU A 68 -8.04 6.77 9.84
N ALA A 69 -7.87 7.67 8.86
CA ALA A 69 -7.29 9.00 9.05
C ALA A 69 -8.13 9.88 9.98
N ARG A 70 -9.46 9.67 10.02
CA ARG A 70 -10.35 10.33 11.00
C ARG A 70 -10.15 9.83 12.44
N ARG A 71 -9.50 8.69 12.65
CA ARG A 71 -9.16 8.21 14.00
C ARG A 71 -7.92 8.95 14.46
N GLY A 72 -8.01 9.78 15.49
CA GLY A 72 -6.84 10.44 16.08
C GLY A 72 -5.80 9.44 16.63
N GLY A 73 -4.63 9.96 17.02
CA GLY A 73 -3.54 9.17 17.59
C GLY A 73 -2.59 8.57 16.54
N SER A 74 -1.85 7.52 16.90
CA SER A 74 -0.81 6.92 16.04
C SER A 74 -1.39 6.34 14.73
N VAL A 75 -2.58 5.73 14.80
CA VAL A 75 -3.24 5.14 13.63
C VAL A 75 -3.61 6.20 12.60
N GLY A 76 -4.16 7.34 13.04
CA GLY A 76 -4.48 8.46 12.15
C GLY A 76 -3.25 9.04 11.47
N LYS A 77 -2.17 9.22 12.24
CA LYS A 77 -0.89 9.69 11.71
C LYS A 77 -0.34 8.72 10.65
N SER A 78 -0.26 7.43 10.94
CA SER A 78 0.21 6.43 9.97
C SER A 78 -0.71 6.31 8.75
N ALA A 79 -2.02 6.49 8.92
CA ALA A 79 -2.97 6.50 7.80
C ALA A 79 -2.77 7.73 6.88
N GLN A 80 -2.48 8.90 7.45
CA GLN A 80 -2.11 10.09 6.67
C GLN A 80 -0.79 9.90 5.93
N GLU A 81 0.23 9.37 6.61
CA GLU A 81 1.52 9.04 5.99
C GLU A 81 1.37 8.03 4.85
N LEU A 82 0.52 7.00 5.03
CA LEU A 82 0.23 6.02 3.98
C LEU A 82 -0.48 6.67 2.79
N ASN A 83 -1.42 7.60 3.03
CA ASN A 83 -2.10 8.31 1.96
C ASN A 83 -1.14 9.16 1.13
N LEU A 84 -0.20 9.87 1.79
CA LEU A 84 0.83 10.65 1.11
C LEU A 84 1.76 9.74 0.30
N ALA A 85 2.26 8.66 0.90
CA ALA A 85 3.13 7.70 0.21
C ALA A 85 2.46 7.08 -1.03
N LEU A 86 1.15 6.81 -0.97
CA LEU A 86 0.38 6.32 -2.11
C LEU A 86 0.21 7.38 -3.21
N GLN A 87 0.06 8.66 -2.85
CA GLN A 87 -0.03 9.75 -3.83
C GLN A 87 1.29 10.01 -4.54
N GLU A 88 2.43 9.77 -3.87
CA GLU A 88 3.77 9.94 -4.47
C GLU A 88 4.10 8.90 -5.52
N VAL A 89 3.53 7.69 -5.41
CA VAL A 89 3.84 6.56 -6.29
C VAL A 89 2.78 6.28 -7.34
N SER A 90 1.59 6.88 -7.22
CA SER A 90 0.46 6.69 -8.15
C SER A 90 0.51 7.58 -9.37
#